data_AF-A0A7C6S6G7-F1
#
_entry.id   AF-A0A7C6S6G7-F1
#
_cell.length_a   1.000
_cell.length_b   1.000
_cell.length_c   1.000
_cell.angle_alpha   90.00
_cell.angle_beta   90.00
_cell.angle_gamma   90.00
#
_symmetry.space_group_name_H-M   'P 1'
#
loop_
_entity.id
_entity.type
_entity.pdbx_description
1 polymer ?
#
loop_
_entity_poly.entity_id
_entity_poly.type
_entity_poly.pdbx_seq_one_letter_code
_entity_poly.pdbx_strand_id
1 'polypeptide(L)'
;MTNKKIEQIYENHRRKRTQVLVVMDENHSLLPEQKRILETEYDEYQILPVPADGWTLEEMNSKVEEISTMELHEGKYYLDIVFVSPIPYMIRELTRREIYFVNEYAEQTNRFVRIFHNDRREKKELPNGKIIQTIAETGWKLV
;
A
#
# COMPACT_ATOMS: atom_id res chain seq x y z
N MET A 1 12.24 20.05 23.83
CA MET A 1 12.37 19.45 22.47
C MET A 1 11.14 19.85 21.68
N THR A 2 11.31 20.40 20.48
CA THR A 2 10.18 20.76 19.60
C THR A 2 9.47 19.50 19.10
N ASN A 3 8.13 19.53 18.99
CA ASN A 3 7.29 18.39 18.53
C ASN A 3 7.84 17.72 17.26
N LYS A 4 8.36 18.50 16.31
CA LYS A 4 8.98 17.98 15.07
C LYS A 4 10.15 17.01 15.31
N LYS A 5 10.96 17.24 16.33
CA LYS A 5 12.11 16.37 16.63
C LYS A 5 11.66 15.05 17.24
N ILE A 6 10.55 15.06 17.96
CA ILE A 6 9.93 13.87 18.55
C ILE A 6 9.25 13.06 17.43
N GLU A 7 8.43 13.69 16.59
CA GLU A 7 7.81 13.07 15.41
C GLU A 7 8.84 12.37 14.53
N GLN A 8 9.96 13.05 14.22
CA GLN A 8 11.00 12.46 13.38
C GLN A 8 11.70 11.26 14.04
N ILE A 9 11.82 11.23 15.36
CA ILE A 9 12.34 10.06 16.09
C ILE A 9 11.34 8.91 16.03
N TYR A 10 10.04 9.18 16.23
CA TYR A 10 8.99 8.16 16.14
C TYR A 10 8.89 7.57 14.74
N GLU A 11 8.90 8.39 13.69
CA GLU A 11 8.87 7.92 12.31
C GLU A 11 10.10 7.06 11.99
N ASN A 12 11.30 7.49 12.39
CA ASN A 12 12.51 6.69 12.20
C ASN A 12 12.46 5.34 12.94
N HIS A 13 11.85 5.29 14.12
CA HIS A 13 11.65 4.02 14.84
C HIS A 13 10.59 3.14 14.20
N ARG A 14 9.48 3.73 13.73
CA ARG A 14 8.42 3.01 13.01
C ARG A 14 8.98 2.39 11.75
N ARG A 15 9.65 3.16 10.89
CA ARG A 15 10.26 2.67 9.63
C ARG A 15 11.14 1.44 9.84
N LYS A 16 12.02 1.47 10.84
CA LYS A 16 12.89 0.32 11.16
C LYS A 16 12.12 -0.93 11.61
N ARG A 17 10.98 -0.75 12.28
CA ARG A 17 10.13 -1.83 12.79
C ARG A 17 9.02 -2.25 11.82
N THR A 18 8.94 -1.64 10.65
CA THR A 18 7.95 -1.98 9.63
C THR A 18 8.54 -2.95 8.63
N GLN A 19 7.83 -4.03 8.36
CA GLN A 19 7.97 -4.87 7.17
C GLN A 19 7.01 -4.34 6.11
N VAL A 20 7.41 -4.39 4.84
CA VAL A 20 6.64 -3.78 3.76
C VAL A 20 6.43 -4.79 2.64
N LEU A 21 5.17 -5.00 2.27
CA LEU A 21 4.76 -5.83 1.15
C LEU A 21 4.07 -4.96 0.11
N VAL A 22 4.72 -4.79 -1.04
CA VAL A 22 4.23 -4.00 -2.17
C VAL A 22 3.47 -4.93 -3.12
N VAL A 23 2.17 -4.74 -3.25
CA VAL A 23 1.29 -5.48 -4.17
C VAL A 23 1.27 -4.75 -5.51
N MET A 24 1.84 -5.39 -6.54
CA MET A 24 2.06 -4.76 -7.84
C MET A 24 1.82 -5.76 -8.97
N ASP A 25 1.12 -5.32 -10.01
CA ASP A 25 0.92 -6.08 -11.25
C ASP A 25 2.24 -6.31 -11.96
N GLU A 26 2.44 -7.52 -12.49
CA GLU A 26 3.69 -7.91 -13.15
C GLU A 26 4.00 -7.08 -14.41
N ASN A 27 2.99 -6.52 -15.07
CA ASN A 27 3.13 -5.60 -16.19
C ASN A 27 3.23 -4.13 -15.78
N HIS A 28 2.96 -3.81 -14.51
CA HIS A 28 3.07 -2.44 -14.02
C HIS A 28 4.48 -2.15 -13.52
N SER A 29 5.04 -1.05 -14.04
CA SER A 29 6.18 -0.39 -13.43
C SER A 29 5.69 0.73 -12.52
N LEU A 30 6.32 0.89 -11.36
CA LEU A 30 6.14 2.07 -10.51
C LEU A 30 6.41 3.35 -11.32
N LEU A 31 5.52 4.33 -11.20
CA LEU A 31 5.82 5.67 -11.69
C LEU A 31 7.04 6.23 -10.94
N PRO A 32 7.86 7.10 -11.56
CA PRO A 32 9.08 7.62 -10.93
C PRO A 32 8.83 8.24 -9.54
N GLU A 33 7.72 8.97 -9.37
CA GLU A 33 7.37 9.56 -8.09
C GLU A 33 6.92 8.53 -7.05
N GLN A 34 6.14 7.53 -7.44
CA GLN A 34 5.72 6.44 -6.54
C GLN A 34 6.94 5.67 -6.02
N LYS A 35 7.89 5.37 -6.91
CA LYS A 35 9.17 4.74 -6.55
C LYS A 35 9.95 5.59 -5.54
N ARG A 36 10.12 6.88 -5.83
CA ARG A 36 10.80 7.83 -4.92
C ARG A 36 10.13 7.89 -3.54
N ILE A 37 8.79 7.82 -3.48
CA ILE A 37 8.05 7.80 -2.22
C ILE A 37 8.36 6.52 -1.44
N LEU A 38 8.29 5.34 -2.07
CA LEU A 38 8.63 4.07 -1.40
C LEU A 38 10.05 4.08 -0.83
N GLU A 39 11.03 4.52 -1.63
CA GLU A 39 12.44 4.60 -1.23
C GLU A 39 12.70 5.66 -0.14
N THR A 40 11.81 6.65 -0.02
CA THR A 40 11.89 7.66 1.04
C THR A 40 11.25 7.18 2.34
N GLU A 41 10.16 6.43 2.24
CA GLU A 41 9.37 5.96 3.39
C GLU A 41 9.89 4.68 4.00
N TYR A 42 10.55 3.82 3.20
CA TYR A 42 10.94 2.48 3.61
C TYR A 42 12.38 2.18 3.24
N ASP A 43 13.11 1.55 4.16
CA ASP A 43 14.50 1.10 3.91
C ASP A 43 14.52 -0.07 2.91
N GLU A 44 13.55 -1.00 3.04
CA GLU A 44 13.44 -2.22 2.25
C GLU A 44 11.96 -2.60 2.10
N TYR A 45 11.62 -3.25 0.98
CA TYR A 45 10.29 -3.81 0.75
C TYR A 45 10.34 -5.06 -0.14
N GLN A 46 9.36 -5.93 0.04
CA GLN A 46 9.13 -7.11 -0.80
C GLN A 46 8.05 -6.80 -1.83
N ILE A 47 8.13 -7.39 -3.01
CA ILE A 47 7.08 -7.28 -4.04
C ILE A 47 6.28 -8.58 -4.05
N LEU A 48 4.96 -8.46 -3.89
CA LEU A 48 4.00 -9.50 -4.24
C LEU A 48 3.50 -9.22 -5.67
N PRO A 49 3.98 -9.99 -6.67
CA PRO A 49 3.53 -9.82 -8.04
C PRO A 49 2.08 -10.30 -8.19
N VAL A 50 1.25 -9.48 -8.84
CA VAL A 50 -0.09 -9.83 -9.25
C VAL A 50 -0.02 -10.31 -10.70
N PRO A 51 -0.57 -11.49 -11.04
CA PRO A 51 -0.61 -11.96 -12.42
C PRO A 51 -1.31 -10.97 -13.34
N ALA A 52 -0.87 -10.89 -14.59
CA ALA A 52 -1.43 -10.03 -15.63
C ALA A 52 -2.93 -10.25 -15.85
N ASP A 53 -3.35 -11.52 -15.81
CA ASP A 53 -4.75 -11.93 -15.95
C ASP A 53 -5.54 -11.80 -14.64
N GLY A 54 -4.89 -11.35 -13.58
CA GLY A 54 -5.43 -11.23 -12.23
C GLY A 54 -5.51 -12.56 -11.48
N TRP A 55 -6.09 -12.49 -10.28
CA TRP A 55 -6.45 -13.66 -9.48
C TRP A 55 -7.95 -13.90 -9.55
N THR A 56 -8.34 -15.18 -9.50
CA THR A 56 -9.70 -15.59 -9.19
C THR A 56 -10.08 -15.17 -7.77
N LEU A 57 -11.37 -15.17 -7.46
CA LEU A 57 -11.86 -14.84 -6.11
C LEU A 57 -11.29 -15.79 -5.04
N GLU A 58 -11.14 -17.07 -5.37
CA GLU A 58 -10.56 -18.08 -4.46
C GLU A 58 -9.09 -17.79 -4.18
N GLU A 59 -8.30 -17.52 -5.22
CA GLU A 59 -6.89 -17.15 -5.06
C GLU A 59 -6.71 -15.84 -4.29
N MET A 60 -7.57 -14.85 -4.54
CA MET A 60 -7.58 -13.62 -3.75
C MET A 60 -7.87 -13.89 -2.27
N ASN A 61 -8.82 -14.78 -1.95
CA ASN A 61 -9.09 -15.18 -0.57
C ASN A 61 -7.89 -15.86 0.07
N SER A 62 -7.24 -16.79 -0.64
CA SER A 62 -6.01 -17.43 -0.15
C SER A 62 -4.91 -16.41 0.11
N LYS A 63 -4.71 -15.43 -0.80
CA LYS A 63 -3.71 -14.38 -0.62
C LYS A 63 -4.03 -13.44 0.53
N VAL A 64 -5.29 -13.07 0.71
CA VAL A 64 -5.71 -12.28 1.87
C VAL A 64 -5.38 -13.00 3.17
N GLU A 65 -5.67 -14.31 3.26
CA GLU A 65 -5.39 -15.10 4.45
C GLU A 65 -3.87 -15.23 4.71
N GLU A 66 -3.09 -15.54 3.67
CA GLU A 66 -1.63 -15.59 3.71
C GLU A 66 -1.04 -14.28 4.25
N ILE A 67 -1.44 -13.14 3.69
CA ILE A 67 -0.94 -11.83 4.10
C ILE A 67 -1.37 -11.47 5.53
N SER A 68 -2.59 -11.84 5.93
CA SER A 68 -3.15 -11.50 7.24
C SER A 68 -2.55 -12.32 8.37
N THR A 69 -2.02 -13.50 8.08
CA THR A 69 -1.42 -14.42 9.05
C THR A 69 0.11 -14.47 8.96
N MET A 70 0.70 -13.85 7.93
CA MET A 70 2.15 -13.79 7.69
C MET A 70 2.93 -13.38 8.94
N GLU A 71 3.88 -14.21 9.36
CA GLU A 71 4.81 -13.87 10.44
C GLU A 71 5.70 -12.69 10.03
N LEU A 72 5.94 -11.78 10.97
CA LEU A 72 6.86 -10.66 10.77
C LEU A 72 8.29 -11.11 11.04
N HIS A 73 9.24 -10.60 10.25
CA HIS A 73 10.65 -10.86 10.49
C HIS A 73 11.11 -10.40 11.89
N GLU A 74 12.19 -10.98 12.40
CA GLU A 74 12.74 -10.61 13.69
C GLU A 74 12.99 -9.09 13.80
N GLY A 75 12.54 -8.50 14.90
CA GLY A 75 12.63 -7.05 15.14
C GLY A 75 11.60 -6.20 14.40
N LYS A 76 10.73 -6.80 13.57
CA LYS A 76 9.58 -6.14 12.95
C LYS A 76 8.33 -6.30 13.82
N TYR A 77 7.53 -5.25 13.86
CA TYR A 77 6.31 -5.16 14.67
C TYR A 77 5.10 -4.74 13.84
N TYR A 78 5.32 -4.09 12.70
CA TYR A 78 4.27 -3.63 11.80
C TYR A 78 4.42 -4.27 10.42
N LEU A 79 3.30 -4.44 9.72
CA LEU A 79 3.27 -4.75 8.29
C LEU A 79 2.51 -3.66 7.53
N ASP A 80 3.18 -2.96 6.64
CA ASP A 80 2.52 -2.08 5.68
C ASP A 80 2.30 -2.87 4.37
N ILE A 81 1.05 -2.96 3.91
CA ILE A 81 0.63 -3.64 2.69
C ILE A 81 0.30 -2.56 1.66
N VAL A 82 1.26 -2.29 0.77
CA VAL A 82 1.20 -1.15 -0.15
C VAL A 82 0.66 -1.59 -1.50
N PHE A 83 -0.53 -1.13 -1.88
CA PHE A 83 -1.09 -1.39 -3.21
C PHE A 83 -0.62 -0.32 -4.20
N VAL A 84 0.14 -0.76 -5.20
CA VAL A 84 0.48 0.01 -6.41
C VAL A 84 -0.55 -0.27 -7.49
N SER A 85 -0.93 -1.54 -7.66
CA SER A 85 -2.05 -1.95 -8.50
C SER A 85 -3.32 -2.07 -7.66
N PRO A 86 -4.42 -1.39 -8.03
CA PRO A 86 -5.65 -1.51 -7.25
C PRO A 86 -6.29 -2.88 -7.47
N ILE A 87 -6.37 -3.69 -6.41
CA ILE A 87 -7.21 -4.90 -6.37
C ILE A 87 -8.32 -4.63 -5.34
N PRO A 88 -9.47 -4.07 -5.76
CA PRO A 88 -10.47 -3.54 -4.83
C PRO A 88 -10.94 -4.55 -3.80
N TYR A 89 -11.08 -5.82 -4.20
CA TYR A 89 -11.50 -6.88 -3.31
C TYR A 89 -10.49 -7.14 -2.18
N MET A 90 -9.20 -7.27 -2.51
CA MET A 90 -8.15 -7.50 -1.50
C MET A 90 -7.97 -6.28 -0.59
N ILE A 91 -8.04 -5.05 -1.14
CA ILE A 91 -8.00 -3.82 -0.35
C ILE A 91 -9.11 -3.86 0.71
N ARG A 92 -10.36 -4.14 0.31
CA ARG A 92 -11.49 -4.25 1.24
C ARG A 92 -11.23 -5.28 2.32
N GLU A 93 -10.81 -6.48 1.93
CA GLU A 93 -10.68 -7.62 2.85
C GLU A 93 -9.51 -7.49 3.81
N LEU A 94 -8.39 -6.90 3.39
CA LEU A 94 -7.24 -6.64 4.25
C LEU A 94 -7.50 -5.47 5.19
N THR A 95 -8.17 -4.40 4.72
CA THR A 95 -8.54 -3.28 5.60
C THR A 95 -9.48 -3.73 6.72
N ARG A 96 -10.41 -4.66 6.44
CA ARG A 96 -11.27 -5.27 7.48
C ARG A 96 -10.50 -6.08 8.53
N ARG A 97 -9.28 -6.52 8.21
CA ARG A 97 -8.40 -7.31 9.09
C ARG A 97 -7.31 -6.47 9.76
N GLU A 98 -7.31 -5.15 9.58
CA GLU A 98 -6.44 -4.25 10.37
C GLU A 98 -6.86 -4.21 11.85
N ILE A 99 -8.09 -4.61 12.13
CA ILE A 99 -8.69 -4.59 13.46
C ILE A 99 -9.39 -5.92 13.69
N TYR A 100 -9.24 -6.48 14.90
CA TYR A 100 -10.06 -7.58 15.38
C TYR A 100 -10.76 -7.18 16.68
N PHE A 101 -11.88 -7.84 16.97
CA PHE A 101 -12.69 -7.57 18.15
C PHE A 101 -12.42 -8.62 19.22
N VAL A 102 -12.10 -8.16 20.43
CA VAL A 102 -12.00 -8.99 21.64
C VAL A 102 -13.02 -8.45 22.63
N ASN A 103 -14.11 -9.18 22.82
CA ASN A 103 -15.28 -8.72 23.59
C ASN A 103 -15.81 -7.38 23.02
N GLU A 104 -15.86 -6.36 23.86
CA GLU A 104 -16.27 -4.99 23.53
C GLU A 104 -15.13 -4.08 23.03
N TYR A 105 -13.91 -4.61 22.94
CA TYR A 105 -12.72 -3.85 22.52
C TYR A 105 -12.32 -4.18 21.08
N ALA A 106 -11.79 -3.18 20.40
CA ALA A 106 -11.18 -3.31 19.08
C ALA A 106 -9.65 -3.20 19.23
N GLU A 107 -8.92 -4.19 18.76
CA GLU A 107 -7.46 -4.22 18.79
C GLU A 107 -6.90 -4.15 17.37
N GLN A 108 -5.88 -3.32 17.17
CA GLN A 108 -5.18 -3.24 15.89
C GLN A 108 -4.27 -4.45 15.70
N THR A 109 -4.27 -5.03 14.50
CA THR A 109 -3.40 -6.16 14.15
C THR A 109 -1.96 -5.74 13.83
N ASN A 110 -1.66 -4.45 13.90
CA ASN A 110 -0.40 -3.85 13.44
C ASN A 110 -0.13 -4.07 11.93
N ARG A 111 -1.15 -4.44 11.16
CA ARG A 111 -1.12 -4.52 9.71
C ARG A 111 -1.90 -3.34 9.15
N PHE A 112 -1.37 -2.67 8.13
CA PHE A 112 -1.95 -1.46 7.58
C PHE A 112 -1.94 -1.51 6.05
N VAL A 113 -3.09 -1.35 5.44
CA VAL A 113 -3.23 -1.18 4.00
C VAL A 113 -2.84 0.25 3.65
N ARG A 114 -1.93 0.39 2.68
CA ARG A 114 -1.52 1.68 2.12
C ARG A 114 -1.82 1.72 0.65
N ILE A 115 -2.26 2.88 0.15
CA ILE A 115 -2.56 3.06 -1.27
C ILE A 115 -1.94 4.34 -1.81
N PHE A 116 -1.59 4.33 -3.10
CA PHE A 116 -1.18 5.55 -3.79
C PHE A 116 -2.40 6.40 -4.18
N HIS A 117 -2.45 7.60 -3.62
CA HIS A 117 -3.47 8.60 -3.90
C HIS A 117 -2.89 9.74 -4.74
N ASN A 118 -3.66 10.19 -5.74
CA ASN A 118 -3.41 11.42 -6.48
C ASN A 118 -4.76 12.09 -6.75
N ASP A 119 -4.94 13.30 -6.23
CA ASP A 119 -6.14 14.13 -6.37
C ASP A 119 -6.13 14.99 -7.64
N ARG A 120 -5.03 15.03 -8.38
CA ARG A 120 -4.90 15.79 -9.62
C ARG A 120 -5.32 14.97 -10.82
N ARG A 121 -6.01 15.65 -11.74
CA ARG A 121 -6.47 15.09 -13.02
C ARG A 121 -6.07 16.02 -14.15
N GLU A 122 -5.56 15.44 -15.22
CA GLU A 122 -5.15 16.15 -16.42
C GLU A 122 -6.14 15.85 -17.55
N LYS A 123 -6.40 16.85 -18.41
CA LYS A 123 -7.23 16.67 -19.60
C LYS A 123 -6.33 16.24 -20.74
N LYS A 124 -6.67 15.14 -21.42
CA LYS A 124 -6.00 14.69 -22.63
C LYS A 124 -7.01 14.66 -23.77
N GLU A 125 -6.68 15.35 -24.86
CA GLU A 125 -7.46 15.28 -26.09
C GLU A 125 -6.95 14.13 -26.95
N LEU A 126 -7.88 13.28 -27.39
CA LEU A 126 -7.60 12.16 -28.27
C LEU A 126 -7.67 12.62 -29.74
N PRO A 127 -7.05 11.89 -30.69
CA PRO A 127 -7.03 12.25 -32.12
C PRO A 127 -8.42 12.43 -32.76
N ASN A 128 -9.48 11.90 -32.14
CA ASN A 128 -10.87 12.04 -32.58
C ASN A 128 -11.62 13.23 -31.92
N GLY A 129 -10.91 14.13 -31.24
CA GLY A 129 -11.48 15.28 -30.53
C GLY A 129 -12.16 14.95 -29.19
N LYS A 130 -12.10 13.68 -28.74
CA LYS A 130 -12.65 13.30 -27.43
C LYS A 130 -11.69 13.72 -26.33
N ILE A 131 -12.21 14.43 -25.33
CA ILE A 131 -11.46 14.77 -24.12
C ILE A 131 -11.66 13.66 -23.08
N ILE A 132 -10.56 13.13 -22.56
CA ILE A 132 -10.54 12.24 -21.41
C ILE A 132 -9.84 12.92 -20.23
N GLN A 133 -10.13 12.45 -19.02
CA GLN A 133 -9.37 12.82 -17.83
C GLN A 133 -8.48 11.65 -17.43
N THR A 134 -7.19 11.92 -17.25
CA THR A 134 -6.21 10.97 -16.72
C THR A 134 -5.68 11.47 -15.39
N ILE A 135 -5.13 10.56 -14.58
CA ILE A 135 -4.40 10.96 -13.36
C ILE A 135 -3.13 11.70 -13.78
N ALA A 136 -2.77 12.76 -13.06
CA ALA A 136 -1.52 13.47 -13.30
C ALA A 136 -0.31 12.59 -13.04
N GLU A 137 0.78 12.80 -13.77
CA GLU A 137 2.03 12.03 -13.56
C GLU A 137 2.69 12.34 -12.19
N THR A 138 2.36 13.49 -11.61
CA THR A 138 2.90 13.98 -10.33
C THR A 138 1.81 14.35 -9.33
N GLY A 139 2.19 14.51 -8.07
CA GLY A 139 1.28 14.79 -6.95
C GLY A 139 0.87 13.54 -6.18
N TRP A 140 1.58 12.43 -6.38
CA TRP A 140 1.31 11.18 -5.67
C TRP A 140 1.63 11.30 -4.18
N LYS A 141 0.80 10.64 -3.38
CA LYS A 141 0.99 10.48 -1.93
C LYS A 141 0.69 9.03 -1.57
N LEU A 142 1.46 8.49 -0.65
CA LEU A 142 1.11 7.23 0.00
C LEU A 142 0.23 7.55 1.22
N VAL A 143 -0.95 6.93 1.30
CA VAL A 143 -1.90 7.10 2.41
C VAL A 143 -2.20 5.76 3.06
#